data_AF-A0A367LWN8-F1
#
_entry.id   AF-A0A367LWN8-F1
#
_cell.length_a   1.000
_cell.length_b   1.000
_cell.length_c   1.000
_cell.angle_alpha   90.00
_cell.angle_beta   90.00
_cell.angle_gamma   90.00
#
_symmetry.space_group_name_H-M   'P 1'
#
loop_
_entity.id
_entity.type
_entity.pdbx_description
1 polymer ?
#
loop_
_entity_poly.entity_id
_entity_poly.type
_entity_poly.pdbx_seq_one_letter_code
_entity_poly.pdbx_strand_id
1 'polypeptide(L)'
;ETISIGANRSESVGNNETISIGADRSESVGANETIDIGGNQSTSIGKNESRSVGQGRDTSVGKDDSLDVGKSFTLNAGDSITLVTGAASIRMKKDGSIVISGKNITIDGSGAINVKADKNVVVK
;
A
#
# COMPACT_ATOMS: atom_id res chain seq x y z
N GLU A 1 -27.84 14.11 -22.30
CA GLU A 1 -27.07 15.15 -23.01
C GLU A 1 -25.67 14.62 -23.28
N THR A 2 -25.04 15.04 -24.37
CA THR A 2 -23.67 14.63 -24.73
C THR A 2 -22.89 15.88 -25.09
N ILE A 3 -21.71 16.04 -24.49
CA ILE A 3 -20.76 17.12 -24.79
C ILE A 3 -19.52 16.48 -25.41
N SER A 4 -19.05 17.00 -26.55
CA SER A 4 -17.85 16.53 -27.24
C SER A 4 -16.88 17.68 -27.49
N ILE A 5 -15.60 17.46 -27.21
CA ILE A 5 -14.52 18.42 -27.43
C ILE A 5 -13.50 17.73 -28.34
N GLY A 6 -13.24 18.30 -29.52
CA GLY A 6 -12.39 17.66 -30.54
C GLY A 6 -10.87 17.81 -30.33
N ALA A 7 -10.44 18.71 -29.45
CA ALA A 7 -9.02 18.94 -29.15
C ALA A 7 -8.78 19.03 -27.63
N ASN A 8 -8.77 20.25 -27.07
CA ASN A 8 -8.41 20.49 -25.67
C ASN A 8 -9.57 21.12 -24.89
N ARG A 9 -9.73 20.73 -23.63
CA ARG A 9 -10.62 21.39 -22.65
C ARG A 9 -9.77 21.90 -21.50
N SER A 10 -10.01 23.14 -21.07
CA SER A 10 -9.47 23.71 -19.84
C SER A 10 -10.62 24.24 -19.01
N GLU A 11 -10.58 24.00 -17.71
CA GLU A 11 -11.58 24.47 -16.75
C GLU A 11 -10.85 25.12 -15.57
N SER A 12 -11.41 26.24 -15.09
CA SER A 12 -10.88 26.98 -13.95
C SER A 12 -12.04 27.39 -13.07
N VAL A 13 -12.04 26.91 -11.83
CA VAL A 13 -13.03 27.26 -10.82
C VAL A 13 -12.34 28.15 -9.78
N GLY A 14 -12.82 29.39 -9.61
CA GLY A 14 -12.16 30.36 -8.73
C GLY A 14 -12.36 30.12 -7.23
N ASN A 15 -13.36 29.31 -6.86
CA ASN A 15 -13.68 28.98 -5.47
C ASN A 15 -13.89 27.46 -5.34
N ASN A 16 -15.12 27.03 -5.07
CA ASN A 16 -15.45 25.63 -4.80
C ASN A 16 -16.12 24.96 -6.00
N GLU A 17 -15.79 23.70 -6.22
CA GLU A 17 -16.48 22.81 -7.16
C GLU A 17 -17.08 21.63 -6.39
N THR A 18 -18.33 21.28 -6.71
CA THR A 18 -19.00 20.09 -6.19
C THR A 18 -19.60 19.32 -7.34
N ILE A 19 -19.21 18.05 -7.48
CA ILE A 19 -19.76 17.14 -8.49
C ILE A 19 -20.58 16.06 -7.77
N SER A 20 -21.83 15.87 -8.19
CA SER A 20 -22.71 14.81 -7.69
C SER A 20 -23.18 13.93 -8.84
N ILE A 21 -23.02 12.62 -8.68
CA ILE A 21 -23.46 11.61 -9.65
C ILE A 21 -24.47 10.72 -8.92
N GLY A 22 -25.70 10.65 -9.41
CA GLY A 22 -26.78 9.92 -8.75
C GLY A 22 -26.73 8.40 -8.90
N ALA A 23 -25.95 7.90 -9.87
CA ALA A 23 -25.74 6.49 -10.13
C ALA A 23 -24.24 6.21 -10.31
N ASP A 24 -23.79 5.90 -11.52
CA ASP A 24 -22.43 5.45 -11.79
C ASP A 24 -21.59 6.52 -12.49
N ARG A 25 -20.31 6.64 -12.11
CA ARG A 25 -19.27 7.39 -12.83
C ARG A 25 -18.26 6.42 -13.40
N SER A 26 -17.94 6.57 -14.68
CA SER A 26 -16.83 5.88 -15.35
C SER A 26 -15.92 6.92 -15.97
N GLU A 27 -14.61 6.73 -15.82
CA GLU A 27 -13.57 7.62 -16.33
C GLU A 27 -12.53 6.78 -17.08
N SER A 28 -12.14 7.25 -18.26
CA SER A 28 -11.14 6.61 -19.10
C SER A 28 -10.15 7.67 -19.56
N VAL A 29 -8.90 7.51 -19.16
CA VAL A 29 -7.79 8.39 -19.55
C VAL A 29 -6.89 7.60 -20.49
N GLY A 30 -6.74 8.08 -21.73
CA GLY A 30 -6.01 7.36 -22.78
C GLY A 30 -4.49 7.39 -22.65
N ALA A 31 -3.96 8.31 -21.83
CA ALA A 31 -2.52 8.47 -21.59
C ALA A 31 -2.25 8.63 -20.08
N ASN A 32 -1.80 9.81 -19.65
CA ASN A 32 -1.40 10.05 -18.27
C ASN A 32 -2.43 10.89 -17.53
N GLU A 33 -2.60 10.61 -16.25
CA GLU A 33 -3.35 11.43 -15.29
C GLU A 33 -2.39 11.93 -14.20
N THR A 34 -2.57 13.17 -13.76
CA THR A 34 -1.83 13.75 -12.64
C THR A 34 -2.82 14.52 -11.78
N ILE A 35 -2.79 14.27 -10.47
CA ILE A 35 -3.67 14.90 -9.49
C ILE A 35 -2.80 15.57 -8.43
N ASP A 36 -2.83 16.89 -8.40
CA ASP A 36 -2.13 17.69 -7.40
C ASP A 36 -3.12 18.27 -6.39
N ILE A 37 -2.90 18.00 -5.11
CA ILE A 37 -3.75 18.46 -4.01
C ILE A 37 -2.88 19.24 -3.03
N GLY A 38 -3.12 20.56 -2.94
CA GLY A 38 -2.37 21.44 -2.03
C GLY A 38 -2.79 21.33 -0.56
N GLY A 39 -3.96 20.74 -0.29
CA GLY A 39 -4.49 20.49 1.05
C GLY A 39 -4.59 19.00 1.37
N ASN A 40 -5.74 18.59 1.93
CA ASN A 40 -5.98 17.19 2.30
C ASN A 40 -6.81 16.46 1.23
N GLN A 41 -6.52 15.18 1.01
CA GLN A 41 -7.37 14.25 0.27
C GLN A 41 -8.04 13.28 1.26
N SER A 42 -9.35 13.06 1.12
CA SER A 42 -10.08 12.05 1.87
C SER A 42 -10.93 11.22 0.92
N THR A 43 -10.89 9.90 1.08
CA THR A 43 -11.64 8.94 0.27
C THR A 43 -12.45 8.03 1.18
N SER A 44 -13.75 7.90 0.91
CA SER A 44 -14.65 7.00 1.63
C SER A 44 -15.36 6.10 0.63
N ILE A 45 -15.25 4.78 0.83
CA ILE A 45 -15.81 3.76 -0.05
C ILE A 45 -16.74 2.91 0.80
N GLY A 46 -18.04 2.92 0.49
CA GLY A 46 -19.05 2.23 1.30
C GLY A 46 -19.06 0.70 1.14
N LYS A 47 -18.36 0.16 0.14
CA LYS A 47 -18.28 -1.29 -0.14
C LYS A 47 -16.83 -1.71 -0.39
N ASN A 48 -16.48 -2.02 -1.63
CA ASN A 48 -15.18 -2.60 -1.98
C ASN A 48 -14.33 -1.61 -2.79
N GLU A 49 -13.04 -1.55 -2.49
CA GLU A 49 -12.02 -0.95 -3.35
C GLU A 49 -11.21 -2.05 -4.03
N SER A 50 -10.92 -1.88 -5.33
CA SER A 50 -9.97 -2.72 -6.06
C SER A 50 -9.04 -1.83 -6.86
N ARG A 51 -7.74 -2.14 -6.83
CA ARG A 51 -6.71 -1.41 -7.55
C ARG A 51 -5.77 -2.40 -8.24
N SER A 52 -5.62 -2.25 -9.56
CA SER A 52 -4.68 -3.01 -10.36
C SER A 52 -3.63 -2.07 -10.94
N VAL A 53 -2.36 -2.40 -10.76
CA VAL A 53 -1.23 -1.65 -11.29
C VAL A 53 -0.43 -2.59 -12.17
N GLY A 54 -0.32 -2.29 -13.47
CA GLY A 54 0.32 -3.19 -14.44
C GLY A 54 1.86 -3.21 -14.37
N GLN A 55 2.45 -2.23 -13.70
CA GLN A 55 3.92 -2.08 -13.54
C GLN A 55 4.26 -1.83 -12.06
N GLY A 56 5.07 -0.83 -11.74
CA GLY A 56 5.45 -0.48 -10.37
C GLY A 56 4.44 0.45 -9.67
N ARG A 57 4.42 0.38 -8.34
CA ARG A 57 3.74 1.34 -7.46
C ARG A 57 4.74 1.84 -6.42
N ASP A 58 5.02 3.13 -6.44
CA ASP A 58 5.82 3.81 -5.41
C ASP A 58 4.91 4.61 -4.49
N THR A 59 5.25 4.69 -3.20
CA THR A 59 4.49 5.47 -2.22
C THR A 59 5.48 6.07 -1.23
N SER A 60 5.40 7.39 -1.04
CA SER A 60 6.27 8.14 -0.13
C SER A 60 5.40 8.89 0.89
N VAL A 61 5.58 8.57 2.17
CA VAL A 61 4.84 9.18 3.27
C VAL A 61 5.85 9.96 4.12
N GLY A 62 5.64 11.27 4.27
CA GLY A 62 6.60 12.16 4.96
C GLY A 62 6.56 12.09 6.48
N LYS A 63 5.53 11.46 7.06
CA LYS A 63 5.35 11.25 8.50
C LYS A 63 4.91 9.79 8.74
N ASP A 64 3.76 9.60 9.36
CA ASP A 64 3.27 8.29 9.76
C ASP A 64 2.35 7.69 8.69
N ASP A 65 2.51 6.39 8.45
CA ASP A 65 1.59 5.56 7.66
C ASP A 65 0.95 4.52 8.59
N SER A 66 -0.38 4.52 8.65
CA SER A 66 -1.14 3.65 9.56
C SER A 66 -2.18 2.85 8.79
N LEU A 67 -2.10 1.53 8.93
CA LEU A 67 -2.99 0.57 8.28
C LEU A 67 -3.68 -0.27 9.34
N ASP A 68 -4.98 -0.06 9.50
CA ASP A 68 -5.85 -0.88 10.36
C ASP A 68 -6.70 -1.83 9.51
N VAL A 69 -6.62 -3.13 9.78
CA VAL A 69 -7.30 -4.19 9.03
C VAL A 69 -8.08 -5.07 9.99
N GLY A 70 -9.40 -4.90 10.01
CA GLY A 70 -10.26 -5.54 11.03
C GLY A 70 -10.41 -7.06 10.94
N LYS A 71 -9.90 -7.73 9.88
CA LYS A 71 -9.94 -9.20 9.77
C LYS A 71 -8.57 -9.79 9.41
N SER A 72 -8.25 -9.89 8.13
CA SER A 72 -7.01 -10.53 7.66
C SER A 72 -6.22 -9.57 6.78
N PHE A 73 -4.93 -9.46 7.08
CA PHE A 73 -3.96 -8.78 6.23
C PHE A 73 -3.07 -9.82 5.55
N THR A 74 -3.14 -9.90 4.24
CA THR A 74 -2.35 -10.84 3.43
C THR A 74 -1.42 -10.07 2.51
N LEU A 75 -0.12 -10.35 2.61
CA LEU A 75 0.91 -9.78 1.74
C LEU A 75 1.58 -10.91 0.96
N ASN A 76 1.33 -10.96 -0.34
CA ASN A 76 1.92 -11.94 -1.26
C ASN A 76 2.92 -11.24 -2.18
N ALA A 77 4.18 -11.69 -2.17
CA ALA A 77 5.22 -11.19 -3.06
C ALA A 77 5.88 -12.36 -3.81
N GLY A 78 6.18 -12.15 -5.10
CA GLY A 78 6.75 -13.20 -5.95
C GLY A 78 8.24 -13.47 -5.72
N ASP A 79 8.98 -12.53 -5.15
CA ASP A 79 10.43 -12.67 -4.94
C ASP A 79 10.85 -12.50 -3.48
N SER A 80 10.53 -11.36 -2.86
CA SER A 80 10.84 -11.13 -1.45
C SER A 80 9.91 -10.12 -0.79
N ILE A 81 9.83 -10.20 0.54
CA ILE A 81 9.25 -9.18 1.42
C ILE A 81 10.38 -8.70 2.32
N THR A 82 10.65 -7.40 2.35
CA THR A 82 11.65 -6.81 3.24
C THR A 82 11.03 -5.67 4.04
N LEU A 83 11.08 -5.76 5.36
CA LEU A 83 10.74 -4.70 6.31
C LEU A 83 12.05 -4.13 6.85
N VAL A 84 12.25 -2.81 6.79
CA VAL A 84 13.50 -2.16 7.23
C VAL A 84 13.16 -1.02 8.18
N THR A 85 13.93 -0.90 9.25
CA THR A 85 13.85 0.23 10.19
C THR A 85 15.26 0.59 10.65
N GLY A 86 15.82 1.66 10.08
CA GLY A 86 17.22 2.01 10.29
C GLY A 86 18.15 0.83 9.96
N ALA A 87 18.88 0.33 10.96
CA ALA A 87 19.79 -0.81 10.83
C ALA A 87 19.14 -2.19 11.04
N ALA A 88 17.86 -2.25 11.41
CA ALA A 88 17.13 -3.50 11.61
C ALA A 88 16.36 -3.91 10.34
N SER A 89 16.19 -5.21 10.13
CA SER A 89 15.39 -5.74 9.03
C SER A 89 14.76 -7.09 9.30
N ILE A 90 13.61 -7.34 8.69
CA ILE A 90 13.00 -8.66 8.52
C ILE A 90 12.90 -8.91 7.02
N ARG A 91 13.50 -9.98 6.51
CA ARG A 91 13.47 -10.33 5.08
C ARG A 91 13.00 -11.76 4.88
N MET A 92 12.00 -11.94 4.03
CA MET A 92 11.51 -13.23 3.54
C MET A 92 11.81 -13.35 2.05
N LYS A 93 12.28 -14.50 1.58
CA LYS A 93 12.58 -14.76 0.18
C LYS A 93 11.73 -15.91 -0.38
N LYS A 94 11.56 -15.97 -1.69
CA LYS A 94 10.86 -17.05 -2.40
C LYS A 94 11.43 -18.45 -2.17
N ASP A 95 12.70 -18.56 -1.75
CA ASP A 95 13.34 -19.83 -1.40
C ASP A 95 12.96 -20.34 0.00
N GLY A 96 12.11 -19.61 0.73
CA GLY A 96 11.66 -19.94 2.08
C GLY A 96 12.57 -19.41 3.19
N SER A 97 13.71 -18.80 2.86
CA SER A 97 14.61 -18.21 3.85
C SER A 97 13.98 -16.99 4.51
N ILE A 98 14.05 -16.95 5.84
CA ILE A 98 13.66 -15.80 6.65
C ILE A 98 14.89 -15.33 7.44
N VAL A 99 15.20 -14.04 7.35
CA VAL A 99 16.30 -13.41 8.07
C VAL A 99 15.76 -12.27 8.92
N ILE A 100 16.04 -12.31 10.22
CA ILE A 100 15.75 -11.24 11.18
C ILE A 100 17.08 -10.71 11.67
N SER A 101 17.29 -9.41 11.55
CA SER A 101 18.57 -8.77 11.91
C SER A 101 18.33 -7.45 12.62
N GLY A 102 19.12 -7.20 13.66
CA GLY A 102 19.09 -5.98 14.46
C GLY A 102 20.17 -6.04 15.54
N LYS A 103 20.43 -4.91 16.23
CA LYS A 103 21.40 -4.85 17.34
C LYS A 103 21.02 -5.81 18.46
N ASN A 104 19.75 -5.79 18.86
CA ASN A 104 19.15 -6.67 19.85
C ASN A 104 17.92 -7.31 19.23
N ILE A 105 17.72 -8.61 19.44
CA ILE A 105 16.48 -9.32 19.12
C ILE A 105 15.95 -9.89 20.43
N THR A 106 14.88 -9.29 20.95
CA THR A 106 14.20 -9.74 22.16
C THR A 106 12.97 -10.54 21.76
N ILE A 107 12.83 -11.76 22.31
CA ILE A 107 11.65 -12.60 22.12
C ILE A 107 11.02 -12.79 23.51
N ASP A 108 9.90 -12.10 23.75
CA ASP A 108 9.15 -12.16 25.01
C ASP A 108 7.82 -12.87 24.76
N GLY A 109 7.55 -13.92 25.53
CA GLY A 109 6.37 -14.75 25.40
C GLY A 109 5.81 -15.09 26.78
N SER A 110 4.55 -14.74 27.03
CA SER A 110 3.83 -15.15 28.23
C SER A 110 3.44 -16.64 28.25
N GLY A 111 3.50 -17.29 27.08
CA GLY A 111 3.30 -18.72 26.90
C GLY A 111 4.58 -19.44 26.46
N ALA A 112 4.44 -20.58 25.79
CA ALA A 112 5.59 -21.34 25.29
C ALA A 112 6.17 -20.74 24.01
N ILE A 113 7.50 -20.58 23.96
CA ILE A 113 8.24 -20.33 22.73
C ILE A 113 8.73 -21.69 22.20
N ASN A 114 8.15 -22.17 21.10
CA ASN A 114 8.51 -23.45 20.50
C ASN A 114 9.42 -23.24 19.29
N VAL A 115 10.64 -23.78 19.33
CA VAL A 115 11.57 -23.81 18.19
C VAL A 115 11.82 -25.26 17.81
N LYS A 116 11.42 -25.62 16.59
CA LYS A 116 11.60 -26.97 16.02
C LYS A 116 12.38 -26.86 14.72
N ALA A 117 13.36 -27.74 14.52
CA ALA A 117 14.13 -27.82 13.29
C ALA A 117 14.41 -29.30 12.99
N ASP A 118 14.34 -29.68 11.71
CA ASP A 118 14.71 -31.03 11.26
C ASP A 118 16.23 -31.29 11.34
N LYS A 119 17.01 -30.21 11.46
CA LYS A 119 18.46 -30.25 11.62
C LYS A 119 18.86 -29.54 12.92
N ASN A 120 19.54 -28.40 12.83
CA ASN A 120 20.19 -27.76 13.96
C ASN A 120 19.52 -26.43 14.31
N VAL A 121 19.44 -26.17 15.62
CA VAL A 121 19.32 -24.82 16.17
C VAL A 121 20.69 -24.47 16.75
N VAL A 122 21.34 -23.44 16.20
CA VAL A 122 22.67 -23.00 16.66
C VAL A 122 22.53 -21.64 17.34
N VAL A 123 22.82 -21.59 18.63
CA VAL A 123 22.93 -20.36 19.43
C VAL A 123 24.38 -20.25 19.88
N LYS A 124 24.99 -19.09 19.66
CA LYS A 124 26.39 -18.80 20.03
C LYS A 124 26.42 -17.68 21.06
#